data_AF-A0A852NIT8-F1
#
_entry.id   AF-A0A852NIT8-F1
#
_cell.length_a   1.000
_cell.length_b   1.000
_cell.length_c   1.000
_cell.angle_alpha   90.00
_cell.angle_beta   90.00
_cell.angle_gamma   90.00
#
_symmetry.space_group_name_H-M   'P 1'
#
loop_
_entity.id
_entity.type
_entity.pdbx_description
1 polymer ?
#
loop_
_entity_poly.entity_id
_entity_poly.type
_entity_poly.pdbx_seq_one_letter_code
_entity_poly.pdbx_strand_id
1 'polypeptide(L)' 'MRIYKEEIFGPVLCIVRVNSLEEAMQLINDHEYGNGTCIFTRDGEAARLFCDEIEV' A
#
# COMPACT_ATOMS: atom_id res chain seq x y z
N MET A 1 10.33 9.86 -3.91
CA MET A 1 11.67 9.25 -4.06
C MET A 1 11.72 8.53 -5.40
N ARG A 2 12.84 8.54 -6.13
CA ARG A 2 12.92 7.90 -7.47
C ARG A 2 12.59 6.41 -7.43
N ILE A 3 13.19 5.69 -6.48
CA ILE A 3 12.97 4.25 -6.25
C ILE A 3 11.54 3.86 -5.87
N TYR A 4 10.69 4.83 -5.51
CA TYR A 4 9.27 4.60 -5.22
C TYR A 4 8.40 4.86 -6.46
N LYS A 5 8.82 5.77 -7.34
CA LYS A 5 8.04 6.20 -8.51
C LYS A 5 8.37 5.42 -9.79
N GLU A 6 9.60 4.91 -9.89
CA GLU A 6 10.09 4.21 -11.06
C GLU A 6 10.37 2.74 -10.72
N GLU A 7 9.82 1.83 -11.52
CA GLU A 7 10.06 0.39 -11.39
C GLU A 7 11.52 0.04 -11.74
N ILE A 8 12.16 -0.76 -10.88
CA ILE A 8 13.60 -1.09 -10.98
C ILE A 8 13.86 -2.39 -11.77
N PHE A 9 12.84 -3.26 -11.95
CA PHE A 9 12.97 -4.57 -12.62
C PHE A 9 14.08 -5.47 -12.03
N GLY A 10 14.27 -5.44 -10.70
CA GLY A 10 15.24 -6.27 -9.97
C GLY A 10 14.74 -6.61 -8.57
N PRO A 11 15.47 -7.44 -7.79
CA PRO A 11 15.04 -7.89 -6.46
C PRO A 11 15.21 -6.80 -5.40
N VAL A 12 14.44 -5.72 -5.51
CA VAL A 12 14.49 -4.56 -4.62
C VAL A 12 13.13 -4.38 -3.94
N LEU A 13 13.15 -4.23 -2.62
CA LEU A 13 11.97 -3.92 -1.81
C LEU A 13 12.22 -2.61 -1.04
N CYS A 14 11.27 -1.69 -1.09
CA CYS A 14 11.30 -0.45 -0.32
C CYS A 14 10.38 -0.53 0.91
N ILE A 15 10.78 0.06 2.02
CA ILE A 15 9.94 0.24 3.21
C ILE A 15 9.57 1.72 3.31
N VAL A 16 8.28 2.02 3.27
CA VAL A 16 7.74 3.34 3.57
C VAL A 16 7.05 3.28 4.93
N ARG A 17 7.32 4.25 5.80
CA ARG A 17 6.68 4.36 7.12
C ARG A 17 5.64 5.47 7.07
N VAL A 18 4.46 5.17 7.56
CA VAL A 18 3.35 6.10 7.76
C VAL A 18 2.81 5.93 9.18
N ASN A 19 1.99 6.86 9.66
CA ASN A 19 1.55 6.89 11.05
C ASN A 19 0.17 6.25 11.26
N SER A 20 -0.58 6.00 10.20
CA SER A 20 -1.92 5.41 10.28
C SER A 20 -2.25 4.50 9.09
N LEU A 21 -3.33 3.74 9.23
CA LEU A 21 -3.84 2.86 8.16
C LEU A 21 -4.40 3.67 7.00
N GLU A 22 -5.07 4.78 7.30
CA GLU A 22 -5.65 5.71 6.32
C GLU A 22 -4.54 6.35 5.48
N GLU A 23 -3.44 6.79 6.10
CA GLU A 23 -2.27 7.29 5.38
C GLU A 23 -1.66 6.21 4.47
N ALA A 24 -1.64 4.95 4.90
CA ALA A 24 -1.15 3.84 4.08
C ALA A 24 -2.05 3.58 2.87
N MET A 25 -3.37 3.56 3.05
CA MET A 25 -4.34 3.34 1.98
C MET A 25 -4.31 4.48 0.96
N GLN A 26 -4.30 5.73 1.42
CA GLN A 26 -4.20 6.90 0.54
C GLN A 26 -2.91 6.85 -0.30
N LEU A 27 -1.79 6.50 0.32
CA LEU A 27 -0.50 6.37 -0.38
C LEU A 27 -0.55 5.30 -1.49
N ILE A 28 -1.29 4.20 -1.27
CA ILE A 28 -1.46 3.13 -2.26
C ILE A 28 -2.44 3.57 -3.36
N ASN A 29 -3.59 4.15 -3.01
CA ASN A 29 -4.62 4.60 -3.96
C ASN A 29 -4.11 5.74 -4.88
N ASP A 30 -3.25 6.62 -4.37
CA ASP A 30 -2.62 7.69 -5.16
C ASP A 30 -1.50 7.18 -6.10
N HIS A 31 -1.15 5.89 -6.02
CA HIS A 31 -0.12 5.30 -6.85
C HIS A 31 -0.64 5.00 -8.26
N GLU A 32 0.16 5.29 -9.29
CA GLU A 32 -0.22 5.08 -10.71
C GLU A 32 -0.42 3.61 -11.10
N TYR A 33 0.00 2.68 -10.24
CA TYR A 33 -0.06 1.24 -10.47
C TYR A 33 -0.85 0.59 -9.35
N GLY A 34 -1.77 -0.31 -9.71
CA GLY A 34 -2.60 -1.01 -8.74
C GLY A 34 -3.19 -2.28 -9.35
N ASN A 35 -2.45 -3.39 -9.34
CA ASN A 35 -2.95 -4.70 -9.77
C ASN A 35 -3.29 -5.64 -8.61
N GLY A 36 -2.77 -5.34 -7.42
CA GLY A 36 -2.96 -6.15 -6.23
C GLY A 36 -2.19 -5.58 -5.04
N THR A 37 -2.78 -5.76 -3.86
CA THR A 37 -2.19 -5.32 -2.59
C THR A 37 -2.51 -6.31 -1.47
N CYS A 38 -1.81 -6.20 -0.35
CA CYS A 38 -1.98 -7.09 0.80
C CYS A 38 -1.94 -6.29 2.11
N ILE A 39 -2.82 -6.64 3.05
CA ILE A 39 -2.74 -6.23 4.45
C ILE A 39 -2.37 -7.41 5.33
N PHE A 40 -1.40 -7.23 6.23
CA PHE A 40 -1.02 -8.21 7.24
C PHE A 40 -1.47 -7.72 8.61
N THR A 41 -2.63 -8.19 9.06
CA THR A 41 -3.21 -7.80 10.35
C THR A 41 -3.92 -8.98 11.02
N ARG A 42 -4.05 -8.92 12.35
CA ARG A 42 -4.92 -9.80 13.14
C ARG A 42 -6.25 -9.14 13.50
N ASP A 43 -6.36 -7.84 13.22
CA ASP A 43 -7.52 -7.04 13.52
C ASP A 43 -8.54 -7.12 12.37
N GLY A 44 -9.75 -7.58 12.69
CA GLY A 44 -10.79 -7.81 11.69
C GLY A 44 -11.41 -6.52 11.15
N GLU A 45 -11.43 -5.44 11.95
CA GLU A 45 -11.93 -4.14 11.54
C GLU A 45 -10.98 -3.50 10.52
N ALA A 46 -9.67 -3.51 10.79
CA ALA A 46 -8.64 -3.06 9.87
C ALA A 46 -8.64 -3.86 8.55
N ALA A 47 -8.80 -5.19 8.63
CA ALA A 47 -8.89 -6.02 7.43
C ALA A 47 -10.12 -5.66 6.58
N ARG A 48 -11.27 -5.45 7.23
CA ARG A 48 -12.50 -5.07 6.54
C ARG A 48 -12.41 -3.67 5.94
N LEU A 49 -11.94 -2.69 6.71
CA LEU A 49 -11.76 -1.32 6.25
C LEU A 49 -10.84 -1.27 5.02
N PHE A 50 -9.72 -2.00 5.07
CA PHE A 50 -8.80 -2.09 3.94
C PHE A 50 -9.45 -2.70 2.70
N CYS A 51 -10.26 -3.75 2.85
CA CYS A 51 -10.99 -4.35 1.73
C CYS A 51 -12.08 -3.43 1.16
N ASP A 52 -12.70 -2.59 1.99
CA ASP A 52 -13.81 -1.72 1.59
C ASP A 52 -13.30 -0.42 0.92
N GLU A 53 -12.14 0.11 1.33
CA GLU A 53 -11.63 1.45 0.92
C GLU A 53 -10.46 1.43 -0.07
N ILE A 54 -9.81 0.28 -0.30
CA ILE A 54 -8.69 0.22 -1.26
C ILE A 54 -9.21 0.18 -2.71
N GLU A 55 -8.54 0.91 -3.62
CA GLU A 55 -8.93 1.08 -5.02
C GLU A 55 -8.00 0.33 -6.00
N VAL A 56 -7.46 -0.80 -5.57
CA VAL A 56 -6.46 -1.61 -6.29
C VAL A 56 -7.08 -2.86 -6.89
#